data_AF-A0A7Y5RX00-F1
#
_entry.id   AF-A0A7Y5RX00-F1
#
_cell.length_a   1.000
_cell.length_b   1.000
_cell.length_c   1.000
_cell.angle_alpha   90.00
_cell.angle_beta   90.00
_cell.angle_gamma   90.00
#
_symmetry.space_group_name_H-M   'P 1'
#
loop_
_entity.id
_entity.type
_entity.pdbx_description
1 polymer ?
#
loop_
_entity_poly.entity_id
_entity_poly.type
_entity_poly.pdbx_seq_one_letter_code
_entity_poly.pdbx_strand_id
1 'polypeptide(L)'
;MARNLYDVLLVRERRQPRTGTLGRQTDWLEFCTLRLSAGRLLVCDAQFVPGEESGMVVDLPPGEYTVEARVIEYKGWWSRDRRVSRARVYRNSSVPLLGRRIGQTWTDTAATGFCDYDALLRWSEGDEAFYHVVDRTMETADKCGIAVYDAATDAVVPYVTSGFGDGEFPVFELIAGGRRVGIEVEFIEPDAPYPF
;
A
#
# COMPACT_ATOMS: atom_id res chain seq x y z
N MET A 1 8.19 8.90 20.47
CA MET A 1 8.87 8.83 19.16
C MET A 1 7.95 8.06 18.25
N ALA A 2 7.50 8.65 17.14
CA ALA A 2 6.69 7.93 16.15
C ALA A 2 7.53 6.79 15.57
N ARG A 3 6.97 5.59 15.47
CA ARG A 3 7.66 4.44 14.85
C ARG A 3 7.46 4.52 13.35
N ASN A 4 8.52 4.35 12.57
CA ASN A 4 8.42 4.22 11.12
C ASN A 4 7.87 2.82 10.76
N LEU A 5 7.13 2.71 9.66
CA LEU A 5 6.57 1.45 9.15
C LEU A 5 7.63 0.34 9.03
N TYR A 6 8.81 0.67 8.50
CA TYR A 6 9.91 -0.27 8.27
C TYR A 6 10.36 -0.95 9.56
N ASP A 7 10.57 -0.18 10.64
CA ASP A 7 10.96 -0.71 11.96
C ASP A 7 9.89 -1.64 12.55
N VAL A 8 8.62 -1.39 12.21
CA VAL A 8 7.52 -2.23 12.66
C VAL A 8 7.47 -3.54 11.88
N LEU A 9 7.85 -3.58 10.61
CA LEU A 9 7.77 -4.80 9.80
C LEU A 9 8.99 -5.71 9.93
N LEU A 10 10.15 -5.20 10.37
CA LEU A 10 11.41 -5.96 10.42
C LEU A 10 11.51 -7.08 11.49
N VAL A 11 10.48 -7.34 12.29
CA VAL A 11 10.56 -8.38 13.33
C VAL A 11 10.37 -9.77 12.72
N ARG A 12 11.49 -10.44 12.41
CA ARG A 12 11.50 -11.83 11.91
C ARG A 12 11.50 -12.83 13.08
N GLU A 13 10.33 -13.31 13.46
CA GLU A 13 10.21 -14.52 14.28
C GLU A 13 9.95 -15.75 13.41
N ARG A 14 10.66 -16.85 13.67
CA ARG A 14 10.60 -18.06 12.82
C ARG A 14 9.35 -18.92 13.03
N ARG A 15 8.56 -18.65 14.07
CA ARG A 15 7.37 -19.44 14.39
C ARG A 15 6.12 -18.66 14.02
N GLN A 16 5.22 -19.29 13.28
CA GLN A 16 3.93 -18.72 12.96
C GLN A 16 3.00 -18.72 14.20
N PRO A 17 2.07 -17.76 14.30
CA PRO A 17 0.95 -17.81 15.24
C PRO A 17 0.12 -19.07 15.06
N ARG A 18 -0.59 -19.47 16.12
CA ARG A 18 -1.56 -20.57 16.02
C ARG A 18 -2.73 -20.12 15.15
N THR A 19 -3.24 -21.00 14.27
CA THR A 19 -4.48 -20.74 13.53
C THR A 19 -5.61 -20.35 14.48
N GLY A 20 -6.38 -19.32 14.11
CA GLY A 20 -7.44 -18.77 14.97
C GLY A 20 -6.97 -17.66 15.93
N THR A 21 -5.67 -17.34 15.97
CA THR A 21 -5.16 -16.23 16.79
C THR A 21 -5.73 -14.92 16.27
N LEU A 22 -6.41 -14.16 17.14
CA LEU A 22 -6.88 -12.82 16.81
C LEU A 22 -5.70 -11.84 16.84
N GLY A 23 -5.66 -10.97 15.84
CA GLY A 23 -4.66 -9.92 15.74
C GLY A 23 -5.05 -8.66 16.52
N ARG A 24 -4.07 -7.79 16.74
CA ARG A 24 -4.31 -6.43 17.25
C ARG A 24 -3.73 -5.42 16.27
N GLN A 25 -4.56 -4.50 15.80
CA GLN A 25 -4.12 -3.44 14.90
C GLN A 25 -3.26 -2.40 15.64
N THR A 26 -2.25 -1.87 14.96
CA THR A 26 -1.46 -0.70 15.39
C THR A 26 -2.19 0.60 15.07
N ASP A 27 -1.62 1.72 15.53
CA ASP A 27 -1.91 3.02 14.93
C ASP A 27 -1.45 3.05 13.46
N TRP A 28 -1.86 4.10 12.74
CA TRP A 28 -1.33 4.39 11.41
C TRP A 28 0.15 4.77 11.51
N LEU A 29 0.95 4.22 10.60
CA LEU A 29 2.38 4.45 10.50
C LEU A 29 2.64 5.17 9.18
N GLU A 30 3.16 6.39 9.26
CA GLU A 30 3.59 7.12 8.08
C GLU A 30 4.72 6.39 7.37
N PHE A 31 4.58 6.28 6.05
CA PHE A 31 5.51 5.58 5.19
C PHE A 31 6.30 6.56 4.32
N CYS A 32 5.60 7.37 3.51
CA CYS A 32 6.22 8.37 2.64
C CYS A 32 5.22 9.44 2.20
N THR A 33 5.70 10.41 1.42
CA THR A 33 4.86 11.34 0.65
C THR A 33 4.87 10.93 -0.83
N LEU A 34 3.70 10.96 -1.46
CA LEU A 34 3.49 10.76 -2.90
C LEU A 34 2.97 12.06 -3.51
N ARG A 35 3.48 12.44 -4.67
CA ARG A 35 2.98 13.60 -5.42
C ARG A 35 2.11 13.13 -6.58
N LEU A 36 0.91 13.68 -6.68
CA LEU A 36 0.03 13.53 -7.84
C LEU A 36 0.09 14.82 -8.66
N SER A 37 0.78 14.77 -9.79
CA SER A 37 0.90 15.84 -10.77
C SER A 37 -0.36 15.96 -11.62
N ALA A 38 -0.93 14.84 -12.06
CA ALA A 38 -2.06 14.79 -12.99
C ALA A 38 -3.41 14.54 -12.29
N GLY A 39 -3.37 14.03 -11.05
CA GLY A 39 -4.57 13.79 -10.26
C GLY A 39 -5.26 12.45 -10.53
N ARG A 40 -4.54 11.49 -11.11
CA ARG A 40 -5.02 10.11 -11.29
C ARG A 40 -4.15 9.19 -10.47
N LEU A 41 -4.66 8.71 -9.33
CA LEU A 41 -3.96 7.74 -8.49
C LEU A 41 -4.28 6.33 -8.98
N LEU A 42 -3.27 5.57 -9.37
CA LEU A 42 -3.40 4.13 -9.60
C LEU A 42 -3.05 3.37 -8.32
N VAL A 43 -3.88 2.38 -7.99
CA VAL A 43 -3.57 1.32 -7.02
C VAL A 43 -3.66 -0.05 -7.69
N CYS A 44 -2.55 -0.78 -7.70
CA CYS A 44 -2.40 -2.04 -8.42
C CYS A 44 -1.39 -2.96 -7.72
N ASP A 45 -1.19 -4.15 -8.29
CA ASP A 45 -0.01 -4.95 -7.99
C ASP A 45 1.27 -4.14 -8.24
N ALA A 46 2.22 -4.19 -7.30
CA ALA A 46 3.43 -3.37 -7.36
C ALA A 46 4.41 -3.79 -8.47
N GLN A 47 4.38 -5.06 -8.90
CA GLN A 47 5.31 -5.56 -9.92
C GLN A 47 4.75 -5.42 -11.35
N PHE A 48 3.45 -5.20 -11.52
CA PHE A 48 2.85 -5.14 -12.85
C PHE A 48 3.00 -3.75 -13.48
N VAL A 49 3.23 -3.74 -14.79
CA VAL A 49 3.27 -2.49 -15.57
C VAL A 49 1.91 -1.77 -15.43
N PRO A 50 1.92 -0.47 -15.14
CA PRO A 50 0.71 0.32 -14.97
C PRO A 50 -0.16 0.30 -16.22
N GLY A 51 -1.39 -0.14 -16.02
CA GLY A 51 -2.48 -0.12 -16.99
C GLY A 51 -3.78 0.14 -16.26
N GLU A 52 -4.83 0.54 -16.98
CA GLU A 52 -6.16 0.65 -16.37
C GLU A 52 -6.71 -0.73 -15.99
N GLU A 53 -6.24 -1.77 -16.67
CA GLU A 53 -6.50 -3.19 -16.42
C GLU A 53 -5.69 -3.76 -15.25
N SER A 54 -4.55 -3.16 -14.91
CA SER A 54 -3.64 -3.66 -13.87
C SER A 54 -4.14 -3.37 -12.45
N GLY A 55 -5.17 -2.52 -12.30
CA GLY A 55 -5.69 -2.16 -10.99
C GLY A 55 -6.86 -1.18 -11.05
N MET A 56 -6.89 -0.24 -10.11
CA MET A 56 -7.95 0.75 -10.01
C MET A 56 -7.37 2.16 -10.09
N VAL A 57 -7.84 2.95 -11.05
CA VAL A 57 -7.51 4.38 -11.17
C VAL A 57 -8.58 5.21 -10.48
N VAL A 58 -8.16 6.17 -9.65
CA VAL A 58 -9.04 7.06 -8.90
C VAL A 58 -8.67 8.51 -9.13
N ASP A 59 -9.63 9.30 -9.57
CA ASP A 59 -9.47 10.75 -9.71
C ASP A 59 -9.38 11.42 -8.33
N LEU A 60 -8.29 12.16 -8.13
CA LEU A 60 -7.97 12.93 -6.94
C LEU A 60 -7.39 14.29 -7.36
N PRO A 61 -7.61 15.38 -6.61
CA PRO A 61 -6.98 16.66 -6.96
C PRO A 61 -5.45 16.56 -7.00
N PRO A 62 -4.75 17.19 -7.95
CA PRO A 62 -3.29 17.27 -7.91
C PRO A 62 -2.78 17.85 -6.58
N GLY A 63 -1.63 17.36 -6.12
CA GLY A 63 -1.00 17.80 -4.87
C GLY A 63 -0.12 16.75 -4.21
N GLU A 64 0.25 17.01 -2.96
CA GLU A 64 1.00 16.09 -2.12
C GLU A 64 0.08 15.24 -1.24
N TYR A 65 0.45 13.98 -1.10
CA TYR A 65 -0.31 12.94 -0.42
C TYR A 65 0.57 12.21 0.58
N THR A 66 0.01 11.93 1.74
CA THR A 66 0.62 11.08 2.76
C THR A 66 0.25 9.63 2.45
N VAL A 67 1.25 8.76 2.42
CA VAL A 67 1.07 7.31 2.35
C VAL A 67 1.30 6.75 3.75
N GLU A 68 0.33 6.01 4.27
CA GLU A 68 0.41 5.36 5.56
C GLU A 68 0.00 3.90 5.45
N ALA A 69 0.49 3.10 6.38
CA ALA A 69 0.05 1.72 6.55
C ALA A 69 -0.33 1.45 8.00
N ARG A 70 -1.24 0.50 8.17
CA ARG A 70 -1.61 -0.07 9.46
C ARG A 70 -1.20 -1.53 9.48
N VAL A 71 -0.64 -1.95 10.61
CA VAL A 71 -0.16 -3.31 10.80
C VAL A 71 -1.10 -4.03 11.75
N ILE A 72 -1.42 -5.29 11.47
CA ILE A 72 -2.03 -6.21 12.42
C ILE A 72 -0.95 -7.12 13.00
N GLU A 73 -0.98 -7.24 14.33
CA GLU A 73 -0.02 -8.02 15.09
C GLU A 73 -0.69 -9.26 15.71
N TYR A 74 -0.29 -10.44 15.25
CA TYR A 74 -0.75 -11.72 15.77
C TYR A 74 0.28 -12.26 16.79
N LYS A 75 -0.10 -12.30 18.07
CA LYS A 75 0.77 -12.79 19.15
C LYS A 75 0.35 -14.16 19.64
N GLY A 76 1.22 -15.14 19.44
CA GLY A 76 1.21 -16.40 20.17
C GLY A 76 2.16 -16.37 21.38
N TRP A 77 2.19 -17.46 22.13
CA TRP A 77 3.07 -17.58 23.31
C TRP A 77 4.57 -17.58 22.92
N TRP A 78 4.92 -18.09 21.74
CA TRP A 78 6.29 -18.15 21.21
C TRP A 78 6.39 -17.65 19.76
N SER A 79 5.40 -16.86 19.31
CA SER A 79 5.33 -16.41 17.92
C SER A 79 4.72 -15.03 17.82
N ARG A 80 5.21 -14.28 16.84
CA ARG A 80 4.75 -12.96 16.48
C ARG A 80 4.80 -12.83 14.98
N ASP A 81 3.63 -12.65 14.36
CA ASP A 81 3.54 -12.28 12.96
C ASP A 81 2.93 -10.88 12.85
N ARG A 82 3.47 -10.08 11.95
CA ARG A 82 3.04 -8.71 11.68
C ARG A 82 2.80 -8.59 10.20
N ARG A 83 1.58 -8.19 9.84
CA ARG A 83 1.16 -8.04 8.45
C ARG A 83 0.54 -6.68 8.24
N VAL A 84 0.72 -6.12 7.06
CA VAL A 84 0.01 -4.89 6.71
C VAL A 84 -1.46 -5.25 6.55
N SER A 85 -2.32 -4.72 7.41
CA SER A 85 -3.75 -4.96 7.35
C SER A 85 -4.45 -3.94 6.48
N ARG A 86 -3.95 -2.70 6.43
CA ARG A 86 -4.49 -1.64 5.60
C ARG A 86 -3.40 -0.70 5.12
N ALA A 87 -3.61 -0.07 3.97
CA ALA A 87 -2.79 1.01 3.48
C ALA A 87 -3.66 2.14 2.94
N ARG A 88 -3.24 3.38 3.11
CA ARG A 88 -3.99 4.54 2.65
C ARG A 88 -3.10 5.61 2.06
N VAL A 89 -3.69 6.34 1.11
CA VAL A 89 -3.09 7.49 0.46
C VAL A 89 -4.09 8.63 0.58
N TYR A 90 -3.71 9.74 1.21
CA TYR A 90 -4.61 10.88 1.41
C TYR A 90 -3.88 12.21 1.32
N ARG A 91 -4.61 13.25 0.89
CA ARG A 91 -4.03 14.58 0.66
C ARG A 91 -3.44 15.14 1.94
N ASN A 92 -2.23 15.68 1.86
CA ASN A 92 -1.55 16.31 2.98
C ASN A 92 -2.44 17.38 3.66
N SER A 93 -2.32 17.49 4.98
CA SER A 93 -3.11 18.38 5.84
C SER A 93 -4.61 18.08 5.93
N SER A 94 -5.09 16.97 5.35
CA SER A 94 -6.46 16.51 5.59
C SER A 94 -6.52 15.57 6.80
N VAL A 95 -7.68 15.53 7.47
CA VAL A 95 -8.01 14.54 8.50
C VAL A 95 -9.09 13.64 7.91
N PRO A 96 -8.71 12.58 7.17
CA PRO A 96 -9.67 11.78 6.42
C PRO A 96 -10.53 10.89 7.34
N LEU A 97 -11.81 10.77 7.00
CA LEU A 97 -12.71 9.75 7.49
C LEU A 97 -12.89 8.66 6.43
N LEU A 98 -12.99 7.40 6.86
CA LEU A 98 -13.29 6.29 5.98
C LEU A 98 -14.72 6.44 5.42
N GLY A 99 -14.85 6.43 4.10
CA GLY A 99 -16.10 6.50 3.37
C GLY A 99 -16.59 5.14 2.91
N ARG A 100 -17.42 5.14 1.86
CA ARG A 100 -17.93 3.90 1.24
C ARG A 100 -16.84 3.19 0.43
N ARG A 101 -17.07 1.90 0.18
CA ARG A 101 -16.34 1.14 -0.84
C ARG A 101 -16.61 1.78 -2.21
N ILE A 102 -15.55 2.01 -2.98
CA ILE A 102 -15.59 2.59 -4.32
C ILE A 102 -15.14 1.63 -5.41
N GLY A 103 -14.51 0.52 -5.04
CA GLY A 103 -14.06 -0.50 -5.98
C GLY A 103 -13.25 -1.59 -5.32
N GLN A 104 -12.29 -2.11 -6.06
CA GLN A 104 -11.42 -3.21 -5.68
C GLN A 104 -10.10 -3.11 -6.47
N THR A 105 -9.01 -3.53 -5.86
CA THR A 105 -7.72 -3.78 -6.52
C THR A 105 -7.35 -5.26 -6.35
N TRP A 106 -6.28 -5.71 -6.99
CA TRP A 106 -5.80 -7.08 -6.87
C TRP A 106 -4.28 -7.14 -6.86
N THR A 107 -3.73 -8.22 -6.34
CA THR A 107 -2.29 -8.53 -6.38
C THR A 107 -2.06 -10.01 -6.64
N ASP A 108 -1.02 -10.33 -7.40
CA ASP A 108 -0.49 -11.68 -7.66
C ASP A 108 0.95 -11.85 -7.13
N THR A 109 1.56 -10.77 -6.65
CA THR A 109 2.95 -10.74 -6.14
C THR A 109 3.01 -10.43 -4.65
N ALA A 110 1.87 -10.56 -3.97
CA ALA A 110 1.69 -10.18 -2.57
C ALA A 110 2.12 -8.74 -2.24
N ALA A 111 2.10 -7.81 -3.20
CA ALA A 111 2.48 -6.42 -3.00
C ALA A 111 1.55 -5.45 -3.74
N THR A 112 1.08 -4.42 -3.05
CA THR A 112 0.24 -3.35 -3.61
C THR A 112 1.04 -2.06 -3.70
N GLY A 113 1.07 -1.46 -4.90
CA GLY A 113 1.70 -0.19 -5.21
C GLY A 113 0.70 0.95 -5.35
N PHE A 114 1.18 2.18 -5.13
CA PHE A 114 0.44 3.42 -5.34
C PHE A 114 1.25 4.37 -6.20
N CYS A 115 0.68 4.98 -7.25
CA CYS A 115 1.42 5.94 -8.08
C CYS A 115 0.51 6.96 -8.77
N ASP A 116 1.11 8.06 -9.24
CA ASP A 116 0.49 8.91 -10.26
C ASP A 116 0.50 8.15 -11.59
N TYR A 117 -0.69 7.77 -12.04
CA TYR A 117 -0.89 6.96 -13.25
C TYR A 117 -0.25 7.61 -14.48
N ASP A 118 -0.46 8.91 -14.67
CA ASP A 118 0.02 9.61 -15.86
C ASP A 118 1.53 9.89 -15.78
N ALA A 119 2.08 10.10 -14.58
CA ALA A 119 3.54 10.21 -14.41
C ALA A 119 4.24 8.91 -14.81
N LEU A 120 3.73 7.78 -14.34
CA LEU A 120 4.34 6.48 -14.60
C LEU A 120 4.10 5.99 -16.03
N LEU A 121 2.94 6.28 -16.63
CA LEU A 121 2.67 5.97 -18.05
C LEU A 121 3.59 6.73 -19.02
N ARG A 122 4.08 7.91 -18.63
CA ARG A 122 5.05 8.68 -19.42
C ARG A 122 6.47 8.10 -19.35
N TRP A 123 6.75 7.23 -18.38
CA TRP A 123 8.04 6.57 -18.28
C TRP A 123 8.16 5.50 -19.37
N SER A 124 9.15 5.65 -20.25
CA SER A 124 9.17 5.00 -21.57
C SER A 124 10.29 3.97 -21.74
N GLU A 125 10.91 3.48 -20.66
CA GLU A 125 12.01 2.51 -20.76
C GLU A 125 11.53 1.08 -21.04
N GLY A 126 10.23 0.84 -21.01
CA GLY A 126 9.59 -0.43 -21.35
C GLY A 126 9.42 -1.39 -20.17
N ASP A 127 8.66 -2.46 -20.42
CA ASP A 127 8.19 -3.39 -19.39
C ASP A 127 9.34 -4.12 -18.66
N GLU A 128 10.39 -4.54 -19.38
CA GLU A 128 11.51 -5.27 -18.76
C GLU A 128 12.27 -4.40 -17.74
N ALA A 129 12.50 -3.12 -18.08
CA ALA A 129 13.08 -2.17 -17.16
C ALA A 129 12.16 -1.96 -15.94
N PHE A 130 10.84 -1.99 -16.14
CA PHE A 130 9.87 -1.81 -15.06
C PHE A 130 10.05 -2.87 -13.98
N TYR A 131 10.02 -4.14 -14.39
CA TYR A 131 10.16 -5.28 -13.49
C TYR A 131 11.49 -5.23 -12.74
N HIS A 132 12.59 -4.90 -13.43
CA HIS A 132 13.90 -4.79 -12.80
C HIS A 132 14.00 -3.73 -11.69
N VAL A 133 13.32 -2.59 -11.83
CA VAL A 133 13.31 -1.56 -10.77
C VAL A 133 12.58 -2.07 -9.54
N VAL A 134 11.42 -2.71 -9.72
CA VAL A 134 10.61 -3.22 -8.61
C VAL A 134 11.30 -4.38 -7.93
N ASP A 135 11.78 -5.37 -8.69
CA ASP A 135 12.47 -6.56 -8.15
C ASP A 135 13.63 -6.16 -7.26
N ARG A 136 14.50 -5.27 -7.76
CA ARG A 136 15.63 -4.76 -6.98
C ARG A 136 15.17 -4.07 -5.69
N THR A 137 14.07 -3.32 -5.76
CA THR A 137 13.53 -2.65 -4.58
C THR A 137 13.01 -3.68 -3.58
N MET A 138 12.24 -4.67 -4.01
CA MET A 138 11.68 -5.73 -3.15
C MET A 138 12.76 -6.63 -2.54
N GLU A 139 13.84 -6.92 -3.25
CA GLU A 139 15.01 -7.62 -2.72
C GLU A 139 15.63 -6.91 -1.52
N THR A 140 15.66 -5.57 -1.54
CA THR A 140 16.23 -4.75 -0.46
C THR A 140 15.22 -4.39 0.63
N ALA A 141 13.93 -4.36 0.29
CA ALA A 141 12.86 -3.88 1.12
C ALA A 141 11.64 -4.82 1.06
N ASP A 142 11.77 -5.96 1.76
CA ASP A 142 10.86 -7.13 1.76
C ASP A 142 9.38 -6.76 1.96
N LYS A 143 9.05 -5.88 2.92
CA LYS A 143 7.65 -5.64 3.34
C LYS A 143 7.02 -4.33 2.87
N CYS A 144 7.84 -3.34 2.57
CA CYS A 144 7.43 -2.05 2.06
C CYS A 144 8.64 -1.32 1.49
N GLY A 145 8.47 -0.57 0.41
CA GLY A 145 9.56 0.14 -0.24
C GLY A 145 9.05 1.18 -1.23
N ILE A 146 9.96 1.96 -1.81
CA ILE A 146 9.63 2.97 -2.82
C ILE A 146 10.46 2.64 -4.06
N ALA A 147 9.81 2.10 -5.09
CA ALA A 147 10.44 1.91 -6.39
C ALA A 147 10.49 3.27 -7.10
N VAL A 148 11.69 3.71 -7.47
CA VAL A 148 11.91 5.01 -8.13
C VAL A 148 12.35 4.75 -9.56
N TYR A 149 11.48 5.06 -10.52
CA TYR A 149 11.72 4.87 -11.95
C TYR A 149 12.36 6.10 -12.56
N ASP A 150 11.80 7.27 -12.27
CA ASP A 150 12.36 8.55 -12.66
C ASP A 150 11.99 9.63 -11.62
N ALA A 151 13.01 10.13 -10.92
CA ALA A 151 12.86 11.18 -9.94
C ALA A 151 12.55 12.55 -10.55
N ALA A 152 12.88 12.79 -11.83
CA ALA A 152 12.61 14.07 -12.49
C ALA A 152 11.13 14.25 -12.84
N THR A 153 10.42 13.15 -13.06
CA THR A 153 8.99 13.12 -13.41
C THR A 153 8.09 12.67 -12.26
N ASP A 154 8.65 12.46 -11.07
CA ASP A 154 7.95 11.86 -9.91
C ASP A 154 7.33 10.48 -10.25
N ALA A 155 7.92 9.74 -11.18
CA ALA A 155 7.53 8.37 -11.52
C ALA A 155 8.05 7.43 -10.42
N VAL A 156 7.28 7.33 -9.34
CA VAL A 156 7.58 6.50 -8.17
C VAL A 156 6.39 5.62 -7.79
N VAL A 157 6.69 4.44 -7.25
CA VAL A 157 5.71 3.48 -6.73
C VAL A 157 6.10 3.10 -5.30
N PRO A 158 5.62 3.84 -4.28
CA PRO A 158 5.53 3.29 -2.94
C PRO A 158 4.67 2.03 -2.92
N TYR A 159 5.16 0.97 -2.29
CA TYR A 159 4.43 -0.29 -2.13
C TYR A 159 4.50 -0.83 -0.71
N VAL A 160 3.55 -1.71 -0.41
CA VAL A 160 3.46 -2.50 0.82
C VAL A 160 3.06 -3.94 0.48
N THR A 161 3.45 -4.91 1.30
CA THR A 161 2.93 -6.28 1.13
C THR A 161 1.44 -6.36 1.47
N SER A 162 0.67 -7.12 0.71
CA SER A 162 -0.79 -7.24 0.85
C SER A 162 -1.20 -8.34 1.83
N GLY A 163 -1.39 -7.99 3.11
CA GLY A 163 -1.98 -8.91 4.08
C GLY A 163 -1.35 -10.31 4.11
N PHE A 164 -2.14 -11.32 3.72
CA PHE A 164 -1.70 -12.72 3.69
C PHE A 164 -1.01 -13.17 2.39
N GLY A 165 -1.03 -12.35 1.34
CA GLY A 165 -0.47 -12.68 0.04
C GLY A 165 -1.33 -12.12 -1.09
N ASP A 166 -1.53 -12.95 -2.10
CA ASP A 166 -2.28 -12.62 -3.31
C ASP A 166 -3.78 -12.55 -3.07
N GLY A 167 -4.49 -11.85 -3.94
CA GLY A 167 -5.94 -11.79 -3.90
C GLY A 167 -6.52 -10.46 -4.35
N GLU A 168 -7.79 -10.29 -4.03
CA GLU A 168 -8.59 -9.12 -4.35
C GLU A 168 -8.91 -8.34 -3.08
N PHE A 169 -8.73 -7.02 -3.10
CA PHE A 169 -8.83 -6.18 -1.91
C PHE A 169 -9.77 -5.00 -2.12
N PRO A 170 -10.76 -4.78 -1.23
CA PRO A 170 -11.68 -3.67 -1.35
C PRO A 170 -10.96 -2.33 -1.20
N VAL A 171 -11.36 -1.38 -2.04
CA VAL A 171 -10.86 0.01 -2.00
C VAL A 171 -11.98 0.92 -1.53
N PHE A 172 -11.71 1.72 -0.51
CA PHE A 172 -12.61 2.68 0.10
C PHE A 172 -12.17 4.10 -0.20
N GLU A 173 -13.12 5.03 -0.33
CA GLU A 173 -12.76 6.44 -0.40
C GLU A 173 -12.45 7.02 0.98
N LEU A 174 -11.54 7.97 1.02
CA LEU A 174 -11.29 8.81 2.19
C LEU A 174 -11.90 10.18 1.97
N ILE A 175 -12.73 10.62 2.92
CA ILE A 175 -13.51 11.86 2.84
C ILE A 175 -13.04 12.87 3.89
N ALA A 176 -12.84 14.12 3.48
CA ALA A 176 -12.68 15.25 4.37
C ALA A 176 -13.46 16.46 3.83
N GLY A 177 -14.22 17.15 4.69
CA GLY A 177 -15.05 18.29 4.27
C GLY A 177 -16.05 17.97 3.17
N GLY A 178 -16.58 16.73 3.13
CA GLY A 178 -17.53 16.27 2.12
C GLY A 178 -16.92 15.99 0.74
N ARG A 179 -15.59 15.99 0.60
CA ARG A 179 -14.88 15.70 -0.65
C ARG A 179 -13.97 14.49 -0.47
N ARG A 180 -13.77 13.74 -1.56
CA ARG A 180 -12.74 12.70 -1.62
C ARG A 180 -11.36 13.35 -1.57
N VAL A 181 -10.55 12.89 -0.63
CA VAL A 181 -9.17 13.34 -0.42
C VAL A 181 -8.16 12.21 -0.53
N GLY A 182 -8.61 10.98 -0.77
CA GLY A 182 -7.73 9.82 -0.82
C GLY A 182 -8.48 8.50 -0.96
N ILE A 183 -7.74 7.41 -0.78
CA ILE A 183 -8.24 6.04 -0.75
C ILE A 183 -7.61 5.23 0.39
N GLU A 184 -8.28 4.17 0.79
CA GLU A 184 -7.78 3.15 1.71
C GLU A 184 -8.05 1.76 1.13
N VAL A 185 -7.03 0.90 1.16
CA VAL A 185 -7.10 -0.53 0.80
C VAL A 185 -7.10 -1.34 2.08
N GLU A 186 -8.02 -2.28 2.19
CA GLU A 186 -8.06 -3.24 3.28
C GLU A 186 -7.60 -4.62 2.80
N PHE A 187 -6.52 -5.11 3.41
CA PHE A 187 -5.96 -6.43 3.14
C PHE A 187 -6.40 -7.49 4.14
N ILE A 188 -6.64 -7.08 5.40
CA ILE A 188 -7.04 -7.95 6.50
C ILE A 188 -8.08 -7.21 7.34
N GLU A 189 -9.24 -7.84 7.56
CA GLU A 189 -10.30 -7.29 8.42
C GLU A 189 -9.80 -7.17 9.88
N PRO A 190 -10.34 -6.24 10.70
CA PRO A 190 -9.84 -6.01 12.05
C PRO A 190 -9.92 -7.21 13.00
N ASP A 191 -10.91 -8.08 12.80
CA ASP A 191 -11.20 -9.27 13.59
C ASP A 191 -10.82 -10.58 12.87
N ALA A 192 -10.15 -10.47 11.72
CA ALA A 192 -9.75 -11.60 10.90
C ALA A 192 -8.72 -12.48 11.64
N PRO A 193 -9.05 -13.76 11.92
CA PRO A 193 -8.17 -14.65 12.66
C PRO A 193 -7.03 -15.14 11.78
N TYR A 194 -5.81 -15.22 12.31
CA TYR A 194 -4.68 -15.75 11.55
C TYR A 194 -4.95 -17.16 10.96
N PRO A 195 -4.61 -17.45 9.67
CA PRO A 195 -4.09 -16.55 8.63
C PRO A 195 -5.14 -16.06 7.58
N PHE A 196 -6.27 -15.53 8.02
CA PHE A 196 -7.44 -15.20 7.17
C PHE A 196 -7.91 -13.78 7.43
#